data_AF-A0A8I1I9V7-F1
#
_entry.id   AF-A0A8I1I9V7-F1
#
_cell.length_a   1.000
_cell.length_b   1.000
_cell.length_c   1.000
_cell.angle_alpha   90.00
_cell.angle_beta   90.00
_cell.angle_gamma   90.00
#
_symmetry.space_group_name_H-M   'P 1'
#
loop_
_entity.id
_entity.type
_entity.pdbx_description
1 polymer ?
#
loop_
_entity_poly.entity_id
_entity_poly.type
_entity_poly.pdbx_seq_one_letter_code
_entity_poly.pdbx_strand_id
1 'polypeptide(L)'
;MVLLTGKGEEMLYPYIELPDETIVTHSEIKPDNTVLINFEQPIENGFREARITLPSYKWLYNEWFSNEQIASFEDFVHKNSAVIYKYARLGGIDNSN
;
A
#
# COMPACT_ATOMS: atom_id res chain seq x y z
N MET A 1 -2.33 -12.97 6.45
CA MET A 1 -1.52 -13.56 5.35
C MET A 1 -0.40 -12.59 5.06
N VAL A 2 0.87 -13.00 5.24
CA VAL A 2 2.04 -12.15 5.00
C VAL A 2 2.44 -12.35 3.54
N LEU A 3 2.36 -11.31 2.71
CA LEU A 3 2.86 -11.36 1.34
C LEU A 3 4.38 -11.21 1.39
N LEU A 4 5.08 -12.34 1.20
CA LEU A 4 6.55 -12.39 1.21
C LEU A 4 7.07 -12.04 -0.19
N THR A 5 7.71 -10.88 -0.30
CA THR A 5 8.46 -10.44 -1.46
C THR A 5 9.95 -10.81 -1.22
N GLY A 6 10.66 -11.25 -2.26
CA GLY A 6 11.96 -11.92 -2.21
C GLY A 6 13.14 -11.07 -1.71
N LYS A 7 14.12 -11.74 -1.10
CA LYS A 7 15.49 -11.30 -0.75
C LYS A 7 15.83 -9.81 -0.93
N GLY A 8 15.54 -9.02 0.11
CA GLY A 8 15.83 -7.57 0.19
C GLY A 8 14.57 -6.72 0.26
N GLU A 9 13.39 -7.32 0.08
CA GLU A 9 12.13 -6.61 0.04
C GLU A 9 11.54 -6.38 1.45
N GLU A 10 11.02 -5.17 1.61
CA GLU A 10 10.38 -4.71 2.84
C GLU A 10 9.08 -5.49 3.05
N MET A 11 8.86 -5.97 4.27
CA MET A 11 7.63 -6.67 4.64
C MET A 11 6.42 -5.73 4.44
N LEU A 12 5.46 -6.16 3.63
CA LEU A 12 4.20 -5.46 3.42
C LEU A 12 3.06 -6.15 4.18
N TYR A 13 2.28 -5.37 4.90
CA TYR A 13 1.14 -5.81 5.69
C TYR A 13 -0.16 -5.50 4.95
N PRO A 14 -1.10 -6.46 4.86
CA PRO A 14 -2.40 -6.21 4.25
C PRO A 14 -3.17 -5.15 5.05
N TYR A 15 -3.81 -4.23 4.32
CA TYR A 15 -4.69 -3.21 4.88
C TYR A 15 -6.16 -3.49 4.56
N ILE A 16 -6.48 -3.58 3.28
CA ILE A 16 -7.84 -3.82 2.78
C ILE A 16 -7.80 -4.39 1.36
N GLU A 17 -8.83 -5.13 0.99
CA GLU A 17 -9.15 -5.49 -0.39
C GLU A 17 -10.34 -4.63 -0.85
N LEU A 18 -10.18 -3.91 -1.96
CA LEU A 18 -11.21 -3.05 -2.53
C LEU A 18 -12.21 -3.87 -3.37
N PRO A 19 -13.42 -3.33 -3.67
CA PRO A 19 -14.44 -4.07 -4.43
C PRO A 19 -14.02 -4.48 -5.85
N ASP A 20 -12.99 -3.84 -6.41
CA ASP A 20 -12.42 -4.17 -7.71
C ASP A 20 -11.24 -5.14 -7.61
N GLU A 21 -11.10 -5.86 -6.49
CA GLU A 21 -10.02 -6.83 -6.22
C GLU A 21 -8.64 -6.17 -6.06
N THR A 22 -8.55 -4.84 -5.99
CA THR A 22 -7.29 -4.17 -5.64
C THR A 22 -6.96 -4.42 -4.17
N ILE A 23 -5.82 -5.06 -3.92
CA ILE A 23 -5.26 -5.29 -2.59
C ILE A 23 -4.37 -4.10 -2.22
N VAL A 24 -4.68 -3.48 -1.08
CA VAL A 24 -3.87 -2.41 -0.51
C VAL A 24 -3.03 -2.98 0.62
N THR A 25 -1.71 -2.77 0.53
CA THR A 25 -0.76 -3.16 1.59
C THR A 25 0.11 -1.97 2.01
N HIS A 26 0.73 -2.05 3.18
CA HIS A 26 1.63 -1.01 3.65
C HIS A 26 2.90 -1.58 4.31
N SER A 27 4.00 -0.83 4.29
CA SER A 27 5.21 -1.19 5.05
C SER A 27 5.08 -0.84 6.54
N GLU A 28 6.05 -1.23 7.36
CA GLU A 28 6.30 -0.56 8.64
C GLU A 28 6.71 0.91 8.43
N ILE A 29 6.80 1.66 9.53
CA ILE A 29 7.46 2.97 9.50
C ILE A 29 8.96 2.77 9.29
N LYS A 30 9.48 3.32 8.20
CA LYS A 30 10.90 3.28 7.85
C LYS A 30 11.75 4.20 8.73
N PRO A 31 13.09 4.04 8.73
CA PRO A 31 14.00 4.92 9.48
C PRO A 31 13.88 6.42 9.11
N ASP A 32 13.45 6.74 7.89
CA ASP A 32 13.20 8.11 7.43
C ASP A 32 11.78 8.62 7.75
N ASN A 33 11.01 7.88 8.56
CA ASN A 33 9.60 8.11 8.90
C ASN A 33 8.63 7.97 7.73
N THR A 34 9.07 7.37 6.63
CA THR A 34 8.21 7.07 5.47
C THR A 34 7.44 5.77 5.68
N VAL A 35 6.22 5.70 5.14
CA VAL A 35 5.47 4.45 4.97
C VAL A 35 5.19 4.25 3.48
N LEU A 36 5.47 3.07 2.94
CA LEU A 36 5.03 2.71 1.59
C LEU A 36 3.61 2.18 1.65
N ILE A 37 2.80 2.54 0.66
CA ILE A 37 1.50 1.95 0.41
C ILE A 37 1.54 1.39 -1.01
N ASN A 38 1.21 0.10 -1.13
CA ASN A 38 1.13 -0.61 -2.39
C ASN A 38 -0.33 -0.84 -2.77
N PHE A 39 -0.63 -0.66 -4.05
CA PHE A 39 -1.87 -1.06 -4.68
C PHE A 39 -1.52 -2.14 -5.71
N GLU A 40 -2.06 -3.34 -5.53
CA GLU A 40 -1.86 -4.46 -6.45
C GLU A 40 -3.22 -5.01 -6.87
N GLN A 41 -3.46 -5.15 -8.16
CA GLN A 41 -4.72 -5.70 -8.69
C GLN A 41 -4.40 -6.84 -9.66
N PRO A 42 -4.86 -8.08 -9.42
CA PRO A 42 -4.67 -9.18 -10.35
C PRO A 42 -5.40 -8.90 -11.67
N ILE A 43 -4.79 -9.31 -12.78
CA ILE A 43 -5.38 -9.28 -14.13
C ILE A 43 -5.11 -10.61 -14.83
N GLU A 44 -5.78 -10.88 -15.96
CA GLU A 44 -5.72 -12.16 -16.67
C GLU A 44 -4.29 -12.72 -16.86
N ASN A 45 -3.31 -11.85 -17.14
CA ASN A 45 -1.92 -12.23 -17.39
C ASN A 45 -0.92 -11.51 -16.46
N GLY A 46 -1.23 -11.35 -15.18
CA GLY A 46 -0.31 -10.77 -14.19
C GLY A 46 -1.01 -9.91 -13.16
N PHE A 47 -0.42 -8.76 -12.83
CA PHE A 47 -0.99 -7.78 -11.92
C PHE A 47 -0.66 -6.36 -12.40
N ARG A 48 -1.50 -5.40 -12.03
CA ARG A 48 -1.19 -3.97 -12.07
C ARG A 48 -0.66 -3.58 -10.70
N GLU A 49 0.28 -2.64 -10.66
CA GLU A 49 0.87 -2.21 -9.40
C GLU A 49 1.11 -0.70 -9.38
N ALA A 50 0.84 -0.04 -8.27
CA ALA A 50 1.26 1.33 -8.04
C ALA A 50 1.65 1.54 -6.59
N ARG A 51 2.61 2.44 -6.36
CA ARG A 51 3.17 2.66 -5.02
C ARG A 51 3.28 4.13 -4.70
N ILE A 52 2.78 4.52 -3.53
CA ILE A 52 2.81 5.87 -3.00
C ILE A 52 3.43 5.88 -1.60
N THR A 53 3.97 7.02 -1.20
CA THR A 53 4.61 7.21 0.11
C THR A 53 3.82 8.14 1.01
N LEU A 54 3.75 7.83 2.30
CA LEU A 54 3.38 8.77 3.36
C LEU A 54 4.64 9.27 4.09
N PRO A 55 4.68 10.54 4.56
CA PRO A 55 3.59 11.51 4.53
C PRO A 55 3.63 12.41 3.28
N SER A 56 4.54 12.14 2.33
CA SER A 56 4.78 13.05 1.20
C SER A 56 3.74 12.96 0.08
N TYR A 57 2.93 11.89 0.06
CA TYR A 57 1.99 11.55 -1.02
C TYR A 57 2.67 11.46 -2.39
N LYS A 58 3.97 11.16 -2.42
CA LYS A 58 4.73 10.99 -3.66
C LYS A 58 4.53 9.59 -4.21
N TRP A 59 4.04 9.50 -5.43
CA TRP A 59 4.05 8.28 -6.25
C TRP A 59 5.49 7.89 -6.62
N LEU A 60 5.85 6.64 -6.35
CA LEU A 60 7.13 6.05 -6.74
C LEU A 60 7.05 5.50 -8.16
N TYR A 61 5.96 4.82 -8.49
CA TYR A 61 5.64 4.30 -9.81
C TYR A 61 4.15 4.00 -9.93
N ASN A 62 3.70 3.89 -11.17
CA ASN A 62 2.39 3.39 -11.58
C ASN A 62 2.59 2.49 -12.81
N GLU A 63 2.34 1.20 -12.64
CA GLU A 63 2.33 0.19 -13.68
C GLU A 63 0.89 -0.21 -13.99
N TRP A 64 0.37 0.40 -15.06
CA TRP A 64 -0.89 0.03 -15.71
C TRP A 64 -2.20 0.41 -15.01
N PHE A 65 -2.18 1.20 -13.93
CA PHE A 65 -3.39 1.88 -13.47
C PHE A 65 -3.69 3.15 -14.28
N SER A 66 -4.97 3.42 -14.50
CA SER A 66 -5.42 4.65 -15.15
C SER A 66 -5.26 5.88 -14.24
N ASN A 67 -5.24 7.08 -14.82
CA ASN A 67 -5.17 8.33 -14.05
C ASN A 67 -6.36 8.50 -13.09
N GLU A 68 -7.55 8.02 -13.46
CA GLU A 68 -8.75 8.06 -12.60
C GLU A 68 -8.60 7.15 -11.38
N GLN A 69 -8.03 5.96 -11.57
CA GLN A 69 -7.71 5.03 -10.47
C GLN A 69 -6.64 5.62 -9.55
N ILE A 70 -5.57 6.18 -10.11
CA ILE A 70 -4.51 6.85 -9.34
C ILE A 70 -5.07 8.00 -8.50
N ALA A 71 -5.94 8.84 -9.06
CA ALA A 71 -6.59 9.91 -8.30
C ALA A 71 -7.47 9.36 -7.17
N SER A 72 -8.19 8.27 -7.42
CA SER A 72 -9.01 7.60 -6.40
C SER A 72 -8.16 6.98 -5.29
N PHE A 73 -7.00 6.40 -5.63
CA PHE A 73 -6.05 5.87 -4.67
C PHE A 73 -5.41 6.97 -3.83
N GLU A 74 -5.05 8.11 -4.41
CA GLU A 74 -4.50 9.24 -3.67
C GLU A 74 -5.49 9.79 -2.63
N ASP A 75 -6.76 9.98 -3.02
CA ASP A 75 -7.85 10.37 -2.11
C ASP A 75 -8.06 9.32 -1.01
N PHE A 76 -8.03 8.04 -1.35
CA PHE A 76 -8.06 6.95 -0.38
C PHE A 76 -6.90 7.03 0.63
N VAL A 77 -5.67 7.26 0.17
CA VAL A 77 -4.49 7.40 1.04
C VAL A 77 -4.61 8.61 1.95
N HIS A 78 -5.09 9.75 1.46
CA HIS A 78 -5.35 10.93 2.29
C HIS A 78 -6.34 10.63 3.42
N LYS A 79 -7.48 10.00 3.09
CA LYS A 79 -8.53 9.66 4.05
C LYS A 79 -8.10 8.65 5.11
N ASN A 80 -7.22 7.71 4.75
CA ASN A 80 -6.79 6.61 5.63
C ASN A 80 -5.41 6.83 6.26
N SER A 81 -4.71 7.91 5.91
CA SER A 81 -3.32 8.18 6.30
C SER A 81 -3.03 7.98 7.78
N ALA A 82 -3.87 8.52 8.68
CA ALA A 82 -3.70 8.38 10.12
C ALA A 82 -3.82 6.93 10.61
N VAL A 83 -4.74 6.16 10.03
CA VAL A 83 -5.00 4.77 10.37
C VAL A 83 -3.87 3.87 9.84
N ILE A 84 -3.45 4.10 8.59
CA ILE A 84 -2.32 3.38 7.98
C ILE A 84 -1.04 3.64 8.78
N TYR A 85 -0.76 4.88 9.18
CA TYR A 85 0.39 5.18 10.04
C TYR A 85 0.34 4.47 11.40
N LYS A 86 -0.86 4.37 12.00
CA LYS A 86 -1.06 3.61 13.24
C LYS A 86 -0.67 2.14 13.04
N TYR A 87 -1.17 1.50 11.98
CA TYR A 87 -0.87 0.10 11.71
C TYR A 87 0.57 -0.14 11.26
N ALA A 88 1.18 0.79 10.52
CA ALA A 88 2.59 0.75 10.18
C ALA A 88 3.49 0.74 11.43
N ARG A 89 3.10 1.46 12.49
CA ARG A 89 3.81 1.44 13.78
C ARG A 89 3.65 0.12 14.54
N LEU A 90 2.54 -0.58 14.32
CA LEU A 90 2.22 -1.83 15.02
C LEU A 90 2.70 -3.08 14.28
N GLY A 91 3.28 -2.93 13.08
CA GLY A 91 3.63 -4.07 12.22
C GLY A 91 2.39 -4.74 11.64
N GLY A 92 1.39 -3.95 11.22
CA GLY A 92 0.15 -4.44 10.59
C GLY A 92 -1.08 -4.45 11.50
N ILE A 93 -2.24 -4.72 10.89
CA ILE A 93 -3.55 -4.74 11.56
C ILE A 93 -3.62 -5.86 12.60
N ASP A 94 -3.13 -7.05 12.28
CA ASP A 94 -3.22 -8.23 13.14
C ASP A 94 -2.46 -8.10 14.47
N ASN A 95 -1.57 -7.10 14.57
CA ASN A 95 -0.77 -6.79 15.76
C ASN A 95 -1.36 -5.65 16.60
N SER A 96 -2.54 -5.13 16.27
CA SER A 96 -3.24 -4.13 17.07
C SER A 96 -4.13 -4.78 18.14
N ASN A 97 -3.53 -5.29 19.21
CA ASN A 97 -4.23 -5.67 20.46
C ASN A 97 -4.21 -4.52 21.48
#